data_AF-A0A3C2ALD7-F1
#
_entry.id   AF-A0A3C2ALD7-F1
#
_cell.length_a   1.000
_cell.length_b   1.000
_cell.length_c   1.000
_cell.angle_alpha   90.00
_cell.angle_beta   90.00
_cell.angle_gamma   90.00
#
_symmetry.space_group_name_H-M   'P 1'
#
loop_
_entity.id
_entity.type
_entity.pdbx_description
1 polymer ?
#
loop_
_entity_poly.entity_id
_entity_poly.type
_entity_poly.pdbx_seq_one_letter_code
_entity_poly.pdbx_strand_id
1 'polypeptide(L)'
;MRLLLLIFSLLTATVQAQTPENGVEILPKGKEAIYKAEFKITGNSINGFLAVSHKRNDVLHVSFTSPMGNNLLEMRWKNSRWKKIYAIDKLGGRHIFGMMAEDILLLFAHYQYDDKFVDLGNEWKWNKKTLLPVFESDKLVSVKIVGKRHRPSKIVKYERGEQEIDKMRIDHQGFAVSIILEPLKKK
;
A
#
# COMPACT_ATOMS: atom_id res chain seq x y z
N MET A 1 28.61 -10.81 54.45
CA MET A 1 29.00 -10.14 53.19
C MET A 1 28.05 -10.58 52.10
N ARG A 2 27.44 -9.63 51.40
CA ARG A 2 26.51 -9.83 50.29
C ARG A 2 27.27 -10.36 49.08
N LEU A 3 26.76 -11.39 48.41
CA LEU A 3 27.01 -11.58 46.99
C LEU A 3 25.76 -12.19 46.34
N LEU A 4 24.92 -11.30 45.82
CA LEU A 4 23.94 -11.63 44.79
C LEU A 4 24.70 -11.99 43.51
N LEU A 5 24.38 -13.12 42.88
CA LEU A 5 24.66 -13.33 41.48
C LEU A 5 23.35 -13.59 40.74
N LEU A 6 23.04 -12.63 39.87
CA LEU A 6 21.82 -12.51 39.10
C LEU A 6 21.62 -13.69 38.16
N ILE A 7 20.39 -14.21 38.20
CA ILE A 7 19.79 -15.04 37.17
C ILE A 7 19.59 -14.16 35.93
N PHE A 8 20.45 -14.31 34.92
CA PHE A 8 20.17 -13.83 33.57
C PHE A 8 19.37 -14.91 32.84
N SER A 9 18.06 -14.86 32.96
CA SER A 9 17.16 -15.53 32.03
C SER A 9 17.26 -14.84 30.68
N LEU A 10 18.01 -15.44 29.74
CA LEU A 10 17.88 -15.11 28.33
C LEU A 10 16.52 -15.59 27.85
N LEU A 11 15.51 -14.74 27.99
CA LEU A 11 14.35 -14.76 27.12
C LEU A 11 14.84 -14.30 25.74
N THR A 12 15.25 -15.26 24.92
CA THR A 12 15.24 -15.09 23.47
C THR A 12 13.78 -14.93 23.06
N ALA A 13 13.25 -13.72 23.18
CA ALA A 13 12.08 -13.32 22.43
C ALA A 13 12.52 -13.32 20.96
N THR A 14 12.35 -14.47 20.30
CA THR A 14 12.21 -14.48 18.85
C THR A 14 11.07 -13.51 18.54
N VAL A 15 11.42 -12.32 18.07
CA VAL A 15 10.48 -11.41 17.42
C VAL A 15 10.05 -12.14 16.16
N GLN A 16 9.09 -13.05 16.32
CA GLN A 16 8.38 -13.66 15.23
C GLN A 16 7.70 -12.49 14.55
N ALA A 17 8.15 -12.17 13.33
CA ALA A 17 7.48 -11.22 12.48
C ALA A 17 6.01 -11.62 12.48
N GLN A 18 5.18 -10.75 13.07
CA GLN A 18 3.74 -10.94 13.14
C GLN A 18 3.22 -10.79 11.72
N THR A 19 3.25 -11.88 10.95
CA THR A 19 2.33 -12.02 9.83
C THR A 19 0.95 -12.09 10.48
N PRO A 20 0.06 -11.10 10.24
CA PRO A 20 -1.25 -11.12 10.86
C PRO A 20 -1.98 -12.42 10.48
N GLU A 21 -2.52 -13.12 11.47
CA GLU A 21 -3.30 -14.36 11.29
C GLU A 21 -4.54 -14.14 10.37
N ASN A 22 -4.90 -12.87 10.14
CA ASN A 22 -6.00 -12.40 9.28
C ASN A 22 -5.52 -11.36 8.23
N GLY A 23 -4.33 -11.55 7.66
CA GLY A 23 -3.74 -10.57 6.73
C GLY A 23 -4.63 -10.27 5.52
N VAL A 24 -5.11 -9.03 5.41
CA VAL A 24 -5.81 -8.56 4.20
C VAL A 24 -4.86 -8.62 3.01
N GLU A 25 -5.17 -9.47 2.05
CA GLU A 25 -4.32 -9.73 0.89
C GLU A 25 -5.00 -9.32 -0.42
N ILE A 26 -4.78 -8.07 -0.83
CA ILE A 26 -5.32 -7.50 -2.08
C ILE A 26 -4.73 -8.16 -3.33
N LEU A 27 -3.41 -8.37 -3.33
CA LEU A 27 -2.69 -9.10 -4.37
C LEU A 27 -1.77 -10.13 -3.70
N PRO A 28 -2.03 -11.44 -3.89
CA PRO A 28 -1.28 -12.43 -3.15
C PRO A 28 0.22 -12.48 -3.45
N LYS A 29 1.02 -12.87 -2.45
CA LYS A 29 2.46 -13.08 -2.64
C LYS A 29 2.72 -14.06 -3.78
N GLY A 30 3.67 -13.70 -4.65
CA GLY A 30 4.00 -14.45 -5.86
C GLY A 30 3.01 -14.28 -7.01
N LYS A 31 2.04 -13.37 -6.91
CA LYS A 31 1.07 -13.07 -7.98
C LYS A 31 1.39 -11.76 -8.66
N GLU A 32 0.84 -11.63 -9.86
CA GLU A 32 0.85 -10.41 -10.65
C GLU A 32 -0.55 -10.10 -11.17
N ALA A 33 -0.80 -8.82 -11.40
CA ALA A 33 -2.03 -8.34 -11.96
C ALA A 33 -1.77 -7.08 -12.79
N ILE A 34 -2.63 -6.86 -13.77
CA ILE A 34 -2.61 -5.65 -14.61
C ILE A 34 -3.95 -4.95 -14.46
N TYR A 35 -3.88 -3.66 -14.19
CA TYR A 35 -5.03 -2.79 -13.97
C TYR A 35 -5.08 -1.72 -15.06
N LYS A 36 -6.27 -1.41 -15.57
CA LYS A 36 -6.52 -0.09 -16.16
C LYS A 36 -6.38 0.91 -15.04
N ALA A 37 -5.56 1.93 -15.25
CA ALA A 37 -5.24 2.91 -14.24
C ALA A 37 -5.57 4.31 -14.72
N GLU A 38 -6.26 5.06 -13.87
CA GLU A 38 -6.52 6.48 -14.04
C GLU A 38 -5.90 7.24 -12.84
N PHE A 39 -4.96 8.13 -13.12
CA PHE A 39 -4.35 9.02 -12.14
C PHE A 39 -4.88 10.44 -12.36
N LYS A 40 -5.70 10.93 -11.43
CA LYS A 40 -6.18 12.31 -11.42
C LYS A 40 -5.26 13.14 -10.57
N ILE A 41 -4.67 14.20 -11.13
CA ILE A 41 -3.75 15.10 -10.43
C ILE A 41 -4.09 16.53 -10.86
N THR A 42 -4.60 17.33 -9.92
CA THR A 42 -4.86 18.78 -10.11
C THR A 42 -5.65 19.08 -11.39
N GLY A 43 -6.71 18.30 -11.65
CA GLY A 43 -7.59 18.47 -12.82
C GLY A 43 -7.14 17.77 -14.10
N ASN A 44 -5.90 17.27 -14.17
CA ASN A 44 -5.43 16.45 -15.27
C ASN A 44 -5.65 14.96 -14.97
N SER A 45 -5.99 14.17 -15.99
CA SER A 45 -6.10 12.72 -15.90
C SER A 45 -5.02 12.06 -16.77
N ILE A 46 -4.22 11.19 -16.16
CA ILE A 46 -3.24 10.35 -16.85
C ILE A 46 -3.77 8.92 -16.81
N ASN A 47 -4.15 8.42 -17.98
CA ASN A 47 -4.66 7.07 -18.15
C ASN A 47 -3.54 6.14 -18.62
N GLY A 48 -3.65 4.85 -18.31
CA GLY A 48 -2.72 3.84 -18.75
C GLY A 48 -2.98 2.48 -18.11
N PHE A 49 -1.94 1.66 -18.04
CA PHE A 49 -1.96 0.35 -17.44
C PHE A 49 -0.94 0.27 -16.32
N LEU A 50 -1.39 -0.17 -15.14
CA LEU A 50 -0.53 -0.42 -14.00
C LEU A 50 -0.33 -1.93 -13.87
N ALA A 51 0.88 -2.41 -14.14
CA ALA A 51 1.28 -3.78 -13.84
C ALA A 51 1.88 -3.81 -12.43
N VAL A 52 1.38 -4.73 -11.60
CA VAL A 52 1.84 -4.93 -10.22
C VAL A 52 2.20 -6.38 -10.04
N SER A 53 3.42 -6.63 -9.57
CA SER A 53 3.95 -7.96 -9.28
C SER A 53 4.42 -8.00 -7.83
N HIS A 54 3.77 -8.83 -7.03
CA HIS A 54 4.13 -9.06 -5.65
C HIS A 54 5.00 -10.31 -5.59
N LYS A 55 6.30 -10.16 -5.32
CA LYS A 55 7.21 -11.30 -5.20
C LYS A 55 7.21 -11.86 -3.78
N ARG A 56 7.59 -13.14 -3.63
CA ARG A 56 7.58 -13.88 -2.34
C ARG A 56 8.40 -13.23 -1.21
N ASN A 57 9.36 -12.37 -1.53
CA ASN A 57 10.27 -11.71 -0.57
C ASN A 57 9.85 -10.28 -0.24
N ASP A 58 8.53 -10.02 -0.18
CA ASP A 58 7.92 -8.71 0.11
C ASP A 58 8.33 -7.59 -0.86
N VAL A 59 8.83 -8.00 -2.03
CA VAL A 59 9.19 -7.09 -3.10
C VAL A 59 7.96 -6.80 -3.94
N LEU A 60 7.50 -5.55 -3.89
CA LEU A 60 6.46 -5.05 -4.78
C LEU A 60 7.12 -4.39 -5.99
N HIS A 61 6.85 -4.89 -7.18
CA HIS A 61 7.27 -4.27 -8.43
C HIS A 61 6.08 -3.65 -9.14
N VAL A 62 6.20 -2.39 -9.53
CA VAL A 62 5.12 -1.64 -10.16
C VAL A 62 5.64 -0.95 -11.41
N SER A 63 4.91 -1.11 -12.51
CA SER A 63 5.17 -0.44 -13.78
C SER A 63 3.88 0.21 -14.28
N PHE A 64 3.96 1.49 -14.66
CA PHE A 64 2.84 2.24 -15.24
C PHE A 64 3.19 2.64 -16.67
N THR A 65 2.38 2.18 -17.62
CA THR A 65 2.57 2.43 -19.05
C THR A 65 1.40 3.19 -19.62
N SER A 66 1.64 4.10 -20.56
CA SER A 66 0.57 4.77 -21.31
C SER A 66 -0.21 3.78 -22.17
N PRO A 67 -1.40 4.15 -22.70
CA PRO A 67 -2.15 3.30 -23.62
C PRO A 67 -1.40 2.99 -24.92
N MET A 68 -0.42 3.84 -25.29
CA MET A 68 0.44 3.66 -26.46
C MET A 68 1.68 2.78 -26.15
N GLY A 69 1.81 2.23 -24.95
CA GLY A 69 2.91 1.34 -24.57
C GLY A 69 4.17 2.03 -24.03
N ASN A 70 4.16 3.35 -23.87
CA ASN A 70 5.32 4.06 -23.31
C ASN A 70 5.38 3.83 -21.80
N ASN A 71 6.52 3.37 -21.27
CA ASN A 71 6.75 3.33 -19.83
C ASN A 71 6.77 4.76 -19.29
N LEU A 72 5.96 5.03 -18.27
CA LEU A 72 5.87 6.32 -17.60
C LEU A 72 6.55 6.29 -16.23
N LEU A 73 6.54 5.13 -15.56
CA LEU A 73 7.03 4.94 -14.21
C LEU A 73 7.31 3.46 -13.93
N GLU A 74 8.47 3.15 -13.39
CA GLU A 74 8.83 1.82 -12.89
C GLU A 74 9.53 1.94 -11.54
N MET A 75 9.01 1.22 -10.56
CA MET A 75 9.49 1.29 -9.18
C MET A 75 9.40 -0.05 -8.47
N ARG A 76 10.32 -0.24 -7.52
CA ARG A 76 10.41 -1.46 -6.73
C ARG A 76 10.49 -1.14 -5.25
N TRP A 77 9.55 -1.64 -4.45
CA TRP A 77 9.65 -1.63 -2.99
C TRP A 77 10.49 -2.83 -2.55
N LYS A 78 11.54 -2.57 -1.76
CA LYS A 78 12.37 -3.61 -1.14
C LYS A 78 12.99 -3.05 0.15
N ASN A 79 12.97 -3.82 1.22
CA ASN A 79 13.56 -3.45 2.53
C ASN A 79 13.03 -2.09 3.03
N SER A 80 11.70 -1.95 3.08
CA SER A 80 11.00 -0.72 3.51
C SER A 80 11.36 0.55 2.74
N ARG A 81 11.83 0.43 1.48
CA ARG A 81 12.25 1.55 0.63
C ARG A 81 11.82 1.38 -0.82
N TRP A 82 11.37 2.46 -1.44
CA TRP A 82 11.17 2.55 -2.88
C TRP A 82 12.49 2.78 -3.60
N LYS A 83 12.81 1.91 -4.56
CA LYS A 83 13.83 2.12 -5.59
C LYS A 83 13.14 2.51 -6.90
N LYS A 84 13.32 3.75 -7.33
CA LYS A 84 12.89 4.21 -8.67
C LYS A 84 13.82 3.58 -9.72
N ILE A 85 13.26 2.88 -10.69
CA ILE A 85 13.98 2.31 -11.83
C ILE A 85 13.87 3.30 -13.00
N TYR A 86 12.66 3.79 -13.25
CA TYR A 86 12.38 4.75 -14.33
C TYR A 86 11.22 5.69 -13.93
N ALA A 87 11.25 6.94 -14.37
CA ALA A 87 10.07 7.81 -14.38
C ALA A 87 10.27 8.96 -15.35
N ILE A 88 9.24 9.34 -16.10
CA ILE A 88 9.30 10.52 -16.96
C ILE A 88 9.35 11.81 -16.12
N ASP A 89 10.08 12.81 -16.61
CA ASP A 89 10.26 14.10 -15.92
C ASP A 89 8.97 14.89 -15.75
N LYS A 90 7.92 14.61 -16.55
CA LYS A 90 6.59 15.25 -16.39
C LYS A 90 5.82 14.74 -15.16
N LEU A 91 6.15 13.55 -14.66
CA LEU A 91 5.71 13.10 -13.33
C LEU A 91 6.61 13.71 -12.21
N GLY A 92 7.62 14.50 -12.61
CA GLY A 92 8.82 15.02 -11.93
C GLY A 92 8.70 15.71 -10.58
N GLY A 93 7.50 16.01 -10.10
CA GLY A 93 7.34 16.58 -8.76
C GLY A 93 7.71 15.53 -7.72
N ARG A 94 8.82 15.70 -6.98
CA ARG A 94 9.21 14.81 -5.87
C ARG A 94 8.03 14.49 -4.94
N HIS A 95 7.13 15.46 -4.73
CA HIS A 95 5.94 15.31 -3.92
C HIS A 95 4.88 14.39 -4.54
N ILE A 96 4.62 14.49 -5.85
CA ILE A 96 3.65 13.65 -6.57
C ILE A 96 4.12 12.20 -6.56
N PHE A 97 5.41 11.95 -6.82
CA PHE A 97 5.97 10.60 -6.74
C PHE A 97 5.88 10.01 -5.35
N GLY A 98 6.27 10.77 -4.31
CA GLY A 98 6.20 10.29 -2.94
C GLY A 98 4.76 9.94 -2.53
N MET A 99 3.80 10.75 -3.00
CA MET A 99 2.38 10.51 -2.79
C MET A 99 1.90 9.24 -3.50
N MET A 100 2.16 9.09 -4.81
CA MET A 100 1.80 7.89 -5.58
C MET A 100 2.43 6.62 -5.00
N ALA A 101 3.69 6.69 -4.59
CA ALA A 101 4.40 5.55 -4.03
C ALA A 101 3.80 5.10 -2.69
N GLU A 102 3.38 6.03 -1.84
CA GLU A 102 2.63 5.72 -0.63
C GLU A 102 1.23 5.17 -0.96
N ASP A 103 0.53 5.79 -1.91
CA ASP A 103 -0.81 5.39 -2.31
C ASP A 103 -0.85 3.98 -2.89
N ILE A 104 0.18 3.58 -3.64
CA ILE A 104 0.35 2.20 -4.12
C ILE A 104 0.48 1.22 -2.94
N LEU A 105 1.27 1.54 -1.90
CA LEU A 105 1.35 0.68 -0.72
C LEU A 105 -0.01 0.54 -0.03
N LEU A 106 -0.78 1.63 0.03
CA LEU A 106 -2.12 1.65 0.62
C LEU A 106 -3.13 0.85 -0.20
N LEU A 107 -3.16 1.04 -1.52
CA LEU A 107 -4.08 0.35 -2.44
C LEU A 107 -3.89 -1.16 -2.43
N PHE A 108 -2.66 -1.65 -2.27
CA PHE A 108 -2.36 -3.08 -2.26
C PHE A 108 -2.22 -3.68 -0.86
N ALA A 109 -2.58 -2.93 0.18
CA ALA A 109 -2.35 -3.28 1.58
C ALA A 109 -0.89 -3.70 1.90
N HIS A 110 0.07 -3.31 1.06
CA HIS A 110 1.47 -3.72 1.16
C HIS A 110 2.19 -3.10 2.37
N TYR A 111 1.59 -2.08 2.99
CA TYR A 111 2.08 -1.52 4.26
C TYR A 111 2.14 -2.55 5.39
N GLN A 112 1.37 -3.64 5.33
CA GLN A 112 1.39 -4.72 6.34
C GLN A 112 2.75 -5.42 6.42
N TYR A 113 3.56 -5.33 5.36
CA TYR A 113 4.90 -5.90 5.31
C TYR A 113 6.00 -4.89 5.71
N ASP A 114 5.62 -3.67 6.11
CA ASP A 114 6.55 -2.67 6.67
C ASP A 114 6.69 -2.90 8.18
N ASP A 115 7.92 -2.79 8.69
CA ASP A 115 8.27 -2.95 10.11
C ASP A 115 7.55 -1.96 11.05
N LYS A 116 6.97 -0.90 10.50
CA LYS A 116 6.22 0.12 11.24
C LYS A 116 4.72 -0.14 11.29
N PHE A 117 4.24 -1.25 10.72
CA PHE A 117 2.84 -1.65 10.79
C PHE A 117 2.54 -2.35 12.11
N VAL A 118 1.41 -1.99 12.72
CA VAL A 118 0.90 -2.63 13.93
C VAL A 118 -0.61 -2.77 13.80
N ASP A 119 -1.12 -4.00 13.96
CA ASP A 119 -2.55 -4.28 14.05
C ASP A 119 -3.00 -4.20 15.52
N LEU A 120 -3.97 -3.34 15.82
CA LEU A 120 -4.57 -3.17 17.15
C LEU A 120 -6.04 -3.63 17.16
N GLY A 121 -6.45 -4.46 16.20
CA GLY A 121 -7.80 -5.02 16.06
C GLY A 121 -8.75 -4.04 15.36
N ASN A 122 -9.24 -3.04 16.09
CA ASN A 122 -10.21 -2.06 15.57
C ASN A 122 -9.55 -0.89 14.82
N GLU A 123 -8.25 -0.73 15.01
CA GLU A 123 -7.45 0.25 14.30
C GLU A 123 -6.09 -0.33 13.94
N TRP A 124 -5.52 0.18 12.85
CA TRP A 124 -4.18 -0.16 12.41
C TRP A 124 -3.28 1.07 12.53
N LYS A 125 -2.00 0.87 12.85
CA LYS A 125 -0.99 1.93 12.83
C LYS A 125 0.02 1.64 11.75
N TRP A 126 0.38 2.67 10.98
CA TRP A 126 1.48 2.58 10.02
C TRP A 126 2.19 3.92 9.89
N ASN A 127 3.50 3.94 10.17
CA ASN A 127 4.35 5.13 9.97
C ASN A 127 3.73 6.43 10.55
N LYS A 128 3.28 6.38 11.82
CA LYS A 128 2.62 7.47 12.56
C LYS A 128 1.24 7.88 12.01
N LYS A 129 0.62 7.07 11.15
CA LYS A 129 -0.75 7.23 10.67
C LYS A 129 -1.65 6.24 11.37
N THR A 130 -2.89 6.64 11.60
CA THR A 130 -3.96 5.73 12.01
C THR A 130 -4.74 5.31 10.77
N LEU A 131 -4.91 4.02 10.58
CA LEU A 131 -5.67 3.39 9.52
C LEU A 131 -6.93 2.79 10.18
N LEU A 132 -8.10 3.19 9.71
CA LEU A 132 -9.39 2.74 10.22
C LEU A 132 -10.02 1.84 9.16
N PRO A 133 -9.86 0.51 9.25
CA PRO A 133 -10.45 -0.41 8.31
C PRO A 133 -11.97 -0.52 8.53
N VAL A 134 -12.70 -0.76 7.45
CA VAL A 134 -14.13 -1.06 7.49
C VAL A 134 -14.34 -2.38 6.77
N PHE A 135 -14.99 -3.31 7.46
CA PHE A 135 -15.32 -4.64 6.96
C PHE A 135 -16.82 -4.77 6.76
N GLU A 136 -17.22 -5.39 5.66
CA GLU A 136 -18.59 -5.80 5.38
C GLU A 136 -18.58 -7.29 5.05
N SER A 137 -19.38 -8.09 5.76
CA SER A 137 -19.41 -9.56 5.60
C SER A 137 -18.00 -10.17 5.60
N ASP A 138 -17.18 -9.79 6.58
CA ASP A 138 -15.78 -10.21 6.77
C ASP A 138 -14.81 -9.83 5.63
N LYS A 139 -15.22 -8.96 4.70
CA LYS A 139 -14.36 -8.46 3.61
C LYS A 139 -13.98 -7.00 3.87
N LEU A 140 -12.70 -6.66 3.73
CA LEU A 140 -12.28 -5.26 3.78
C LEU A 140 -12.88 -4.51 2.57
N VAL A 141 -13.66 -3.47 2.85
CA VAL A 141 -14.29 -2.63 1.82
C VAL A 141 -13.68 -1.24 1.75
N SER A 142 -13.14 -0.73 2.86
CA SER A 142 -12.43 0.55 2.85
C SER A 142 -11.43 0.68 3.98
N VAL A 143 -10.47 1.59 3.81
CA VAL A 143 -9.56 2.02 4.87
C VAL A 143 -9.50 3.54 4.85
N LYS A 144 -9.85 4.18 5.97
CA LYS A 144 -9.64 5.61 6.15
C LYS A 144 -8.28 5.85 6.80
N ILE A 145 -7.44 6.67 6.17
CA ILE A 145 -6.09 6.98 6.62
C ILE A 145 -6.09 8.37 7.23
N VAL A 146 -5.86 8.44 8.55
CA VAL A 146 -5.74 9.69 9.30
C VAL A 146 -4.26 10.04 9.46
N GLY A 147 -3.85 11.13 8.81
CA GLY A 147 -2.48 11.65 8.86
C GLY A 147 -2.16 12.44 10.14
N LYS A 148 -0.91 12.90 10.25
CA LYS A 148 -0.43 13.73 11.37
C LYS A 148 -1.15 15.10 11.37
N ARG A 149 -1.67 15.55 12.53
CA ARG A 149 -2.32 16.87 12.77
C ARG A 149 -3.64 17.12 12.00
N HIS A 150 -4.52 16.13 11.84
CA HIS A 150 -5.81 16.29 11.12
C HIS A 150 -5.66 16.82 9.67
N ARG A 151 -4.48 16.61 9.08
CA ARG A 151 -4.21 16.89 7.66
C ARG A 151 -4.98 15.91 6.78
N PRO A 152 -5.24 16.27 5.51
CA PRO A 152 -6.22 15.60 4.69
C PRO A 152 -6.11 14.08 4.74
N SER A 153 -7.21 13.46 5.13
CA SER A 153 -7.30 12.02 5.23
C SER A 153 -7.39 11.42 3.83
N LYS A 154 -6.86 10.21 3.66
CA LYS A 154 -7.08 9.44 2.43
C LYS A 154 -8.14 8.39 2.70
N ILE A 155 -8.90 8.02 1.68
CA ILE A 155 -9.83 6.88 1.77
C ILE A 155 -9.48 5.93 0.64
N VAL A 156 -9.08 4.72 1.00
CA VAL A 156 -8.98 3.59 0.08
C VAL A 156 -10.31 2.86 0.07
N LYS A 157 -10.83 2.51 -1.10
CA LYS A 157 -12.04 1.71 -1.27
C LYS A 157 -11.78 0.53 -2.19
N TYR A 158 -12.38 -0.60 -1.85
CA TYR A 158 -12.36 -1.86 -2.58
C TYR A 158 -13.80 -2.20 -2.98
N GLU A 159 -14.18 -1.90 -4.22
CA GLU A 159 -15.53 -2.17 -4.72
C GLU A 159 -15.75 -3.68 -4.82
N ARG A 160 -16.79 -4.19 -4.12
CA ARG A 160 -17.11 -5.61 -3.87
C ARG A 160 -16.16 -6.36 -2.91
N GLY A 161 -15.29 -5.63 -2.20
CA GLY A 161 -14.43 -6.18 -1.14
C GLY A 161 -13.17 -6.89 -1.64
N GLU A 162 -12.20 -7.10 -0.76
CA GLU A 162 -10.82 -7.53 -1.08
C GLU A 162 -10.66 -8.83 -1.91
N GLN A 163 -11.65 -9.74 -1.87
CA GLN A 163 -11.59 -11.01 -2.58
C GLN A 163 -12.14 -10.94 -4.02
N GLU A 164 -13.01 -9.96 -4.29
CA GLU A 164 -13.75 -9.82 -5.56
C GLU A 164 -13.66 -8.38 -6.10
N ILE A 165 -12.49 -7.78 -5.98
CA ILE A 165 -12.26 -6.38 -6.31
C ILE A 165 -12.57 -6.12 -7.78
N ASP A 166 -13.65 -5.40 -8.04
CA ASP A 166 -13.96 -4.88 -9.38
C ASP A 166 -13.24 -3.55 -9.63
N LYS A 167 -12.97 -2.80 -8.55
CA LYS A 167 -12.33 -1.49 -8.59
C LYS A 167 -11.63 -1.17 -7.28
N MET A 168 -10.44 -0.62 -7.36
CA MET A 168 -9.77 0.02 -6.23
C MET A 168 -9.66 1.51 -6.48
N ARG A 169 -9.88 2.29 -5.43
CA ARG A 169 -9.74 3.74 -5.52
C ARG A 169 -9.10 4.27 -4.25
N ILE A 170 -8.22 5.23 -4.40
CA ILE A 170 -7.74 6.06 -3.30
C ILE A 170 -8.06 7.52 -3.61
N ASP A 171 -8.76 8.16 -2.68
CA ASP A 171 -9.12 9.56 -2.73
C ASP A 171 -8.38 10.34 -1.66
N HIS A 172 -7.76 11.46 -2.05
CA HIS A 172 -7.19 12.42 -1.11
C HIS A 172 -8.26 13.45 -0.76
N GLN A 173 -8.58 13.60 0.52
CA GLN A 173 -9.39 14.73 0.93
C GLN A 173 -8.56 16.02 0.79
N GLY A 174 -9.18 17.17 0.55
CA GLY A 174 -8.47 18.46 0.49
C GLY A 174 -7.45 18.64 -0.65
N PHE A 175 -7.23 17.63 -1.49
CA PHE A 175 -6.39 17.71 -2.69
C PHE A 175 -7.10 17.02 -3.85
N ALA A 176 -7.06 17.63 -5.04
CA ALA A 176 -7.63 17.03 -6.26
C ALA A 176 -6.71 15.92 -6.82
N VAL A 177 -6.46 14.89 -6.00
CA VAL A 177 -5.66 13.73 -6.36
C VAL A 177 -6.44 12.45 -6.08
N SER A 178 -6.51 11.57 -7.06
CA SER A 178 -7.02 10.22 -6.88
C SER A 178 -6.38 9.23 -7.85
N ILE A 179 -6.33 7.97 -7.44
CA ILE A 179 -5.91 6.85 -8.29
C ILE A 179 -7.07 5.87 -8.34
N ILE A 180 -7.42 5.43 -9.55
CA ILE A 180 -8.45 4.44 -9.79
C ILE A 180 -7.81 3.28 -10.55
N LEU A 181 -8.02 2.06 -10.07
CA LEU A 181 -7.50 0.83 -10.66
C LEU A 181 -8.67 -0.13 -10.92
N GLU A 182 -8.77 -0.61 -12.16
CA GLU A 182 -9.76 -1.62 -12.57
C GLU A 182 -9.02 -2.83 -13.16
N PRO A 183 -9.16 -4.04 -12.59
CA PRO A 183 -8.48 -5.21 -13.12
C PRO A 183 -8.84 -5.48 -14.59
N LEU A 184 -7.86 -5.79 -15.45
CA LEU A 184 -8.12 -6.05 -16.88
C LEU A 184 -8.84 -7.38 -17.15
N LYS A 185 -8.75 -8.34 -16.24
CA LYS A 185 -9.49 -9.61 -16.28
C LYS A 185 -9.84 -10.02 -14.85
N LYS A 186 -11.09 -10.43 -14.65
CA LYS A 186 -11.58 -11.07 -13.41
C LYS A 186 -10.89 -12.42 -13.26
N LYS A 187 -10.58 -12.80 -12.01
CA LYS A 187 -10.35 -14.21 -11.65
C LYS A 187 -11.56 -15.05 -12.04
#